data_AF-A0A9D9IPM7-F1
#
_entry.id   AF-A0A9D9IPM7-F1
#
_cell.length_a   1.000
_cell.length_b   1.000
_cell.length_c   1.000
_cell.angle_alpha   90.00
_cell.angle_beta   90.00
_cell.angle_gamma   90.00
#
_symmetry.space_group_name_H-M   'P 1'
#
loop_
_entity.id
_entity.type
_entity.pdbx_description
1 polymer ?
#
loop_
_entity_poly.entity_id
_entity_poly.type
_entity_poly.pdbx_seq_one_letter_code
_entity_poly.pdbx_strand_id
1 'polypeptide(L)'
;MRYNLLIIFIMATALLAEAQLKLPIRMIGDTEYYYRQVKKKETLYGISKELGLTIDQIVKYNPSVKSGLKKDQWLYFPVADFTKNKQKSAAKELTHCVEQGETLYSISQIYGVSIDDIKTANPKLSSGLKSGSTIKIPLSNRDKQNKEAIPYKIKKGETLYRVSLNNHVSIESLLEANPGISPTNFKAGEIIMIPPAEKSEIEKNSQPETVFIAEKVEKGDSFESVAEKYNTTADELKDANPDRKKLKKGSYVYVPVKQERDSITNEKITATYQEIHEVENVTEINLAVILPFESKSEKPSQKAELYTDFYKGVLLAANEYADDGIKINLNAFDLSDDNFSDIIGSHSNELKNHDMIFIASSSNDIEEASRFGKEYGVNIINAFEVNDDNSYNNDNFFQVTTPSSYMYSAVNNMVESKFNGYRLIFINDPEIETEAKPLIQHLKATGLTKQTISLDELNDTEIFSTIIPNDKKILFVPEQSSTTMLTRIKKAFAHLSAECPEYEYSLLGYPEWLNYMSSEPFFHKSDTYVYSRYTIAGDKETAKKLNEDFEYWYGKQPLNSMPQMNIFGYDLAKYFIDAIRQNNKDFNTSAGCVEGIQTCIDFKRVSNWGGFVNTAIFLVHFSPDNSVERTIIE
;
A
#
# COMPACT_ATOMS: atom_id res chain seq x y z
N MET A 1 -52.01 -58.58 22.29
CA MET A 1 -50.83 -59.31 21.77
C MET A 1 -50.66 -58.97 20.30
N ARG A 2 -49.66 -58.16 19.95
CA ARG A 2 -48.99 -58.08 18.63
C ARG A 2 -47.93 -56.98 18.73
N TYR A 3 -46.71 -57.38 19.06
CA TYR A 3 -45.50 -56.60 18.85
C TYR A 3 -44.62 -57.41 17.90
N ASN A 4 -44.19 -56.78 16.80
CA ASN A 4 -42.92 -57.03 16.12
C ASN A 4 -42.80 -56.04 14.96
N LEU A 5 -41.85 -55.12 15.06
CA LEU A 5 -40.60 -55.09 14.30
C LEU A 5 -40.13 -53.63 14.17
N LEU A 6 -39.04 -53.27 14.84
CA LEU A 6 -38.16 -52.23 14.31
C LEU A 6 -36.72 -52.57 14.70
N ILE A 7 -35.95 -52.94 13.70
CA ILE A 7 -34.52 -53.21 13.75
C ILE A 7 -33.81 -51.85 13.84
N ILE A 8 -33.08 -51.60 14.93
CA ILE A 8 -32.16 -50.46 15.03
C ILE A 8 -30.75 -50.99 14.85
N PHE A 9 -30.17 -50.65 13.70
CA PHE A 9 -28.78 -50.84 13.35
C PHE A 9 -27.96 -49.74 14.07
N ILE A 10 -27.30 -50.06 15.20
CA ILE A 10 -26.36 -49.14 15.82
C ILE A 10 -25.03 -49.27 15.07
N MET A 11 -24.85 -48.45 14.04
CA MET A 11 -23.54 -48.24 13.42
C MET A 11 -22.64 -47.49 14.42
N ALA A 12 -21.58 -48.15 14.87
CA ALA A 12 -20.54 -47.53 15.67
C ALA A 12 -19.75 -46.52 14.84
N THR A 13 -20.05 -45.24 14.97
CA THR A 13 -19.17 -44.16 14.50
C THR A 13 -18.15 -43.85 15.58
N ALA A 14 -16.93 -44.34 15.41
CA ALA A 14 -15.78 -43.89 16.19
C ALA A 14 -15.48 -42.42 15.82
N LEU A 15 -15.75 -41.50 16.75
CA LEU A 15 -15.29 -40.11 16.67
C LEU A 15 -13.76 -40.09 16.86
N LEU A 16 -13.02 -39.89 15.78
CA LEU A 16 -11.61 -39.50 15.84
C LEU A 16 -11.50 -38.03 16.24
N ALA A 17 -11.26 -37.81 17.53
CA ALA A 17 -10.65 -36.61 18.10
C ALA A 17 -9.27 -37.08 18.62
N GLU A 18 -8.11 -36.49 18.35
CA GLU A 18 -7.67 -35.09 18.36
C GLU A 18 -6.31 -34.93 17.66
N ALA A 19 -5.93 -33.70 17.27
CA ALA A 19 -4.57 -33.33 16.89
C ALA A 19 -3.95 -32.32 17.88
N GLN A 20 -4.48 -32.30 19.10
CA GLN A 20 -4.01 -31.50 20.22
C GLN A 20 -3.44 -32.45 21.29
N LEU A 21 -2.31 -32.11 21.91
CA LEU A 21 -1.86 -32.85 23.08
C LEU A 21 -2.89 -32.65 24.20
N LYS A 22 -3.42 -33.74 24.77
CA LYS A 22 -4.33 -33.73 25.94
C LYS A 22 -3.61 -33.36 27.23
N LEU A 23 -2.94 -32.21 27.23
CA LEU A 23 -2.11 -31.73 28.32
C LEU A 23 -2.59 -30.34 28.76
N PRO A 24 -2.44 -29.99 30.05
CA PRO A 24 -2.69 -28.63 30.48
C PRO A 24 -1.70 -27.66 29.79
N ILE A 25 -2.15 -26.43 29.57
CA ILE A 25 -1.36 -25.35 28.98
C ILE A 25 -0.97 -24.36 30.08
N ARG A 26 0.19 -23.75 29.93
CA ARG A 26 0.64 -22.63 30.76
C ARG A 26 1.38 -21.59 29.93
N MET A 27 1.45 -20.39 30.47
CA MET A 27 2.28 -19.31 29.95
C MET A 27 3.66 -19.35 30.61
N ILE A 28 4.73 -19.24 29.83
CA ILE A 28 6.12 -19.06 30.29
C ILE A 28 6.69 -17.90 29.46
N GLY A 29 6.92 -16.75 30.09
CA GLY A 29 7.14 -15.51 29.34
C GLY A 29 5.91 -15.20 28.46
N ASP A 30 6.12 -14.92 27.17
CA ASP A 30 5.02 -14.64 26.23
C ASP A 30 4.56 -15.87 25.43
N THR A 31 5.00 -17.09 25.80
CA THR A 31 4.75 -18.31 25.02
C THR A 31 3.93 -19.34 25.80
N GLU A 32 2.94 -19.94 25.12
CA GLU A 32 2.14 -21.03 25.65
C GLU A 32 2.82 -22.39 25.47
N TYR A 33 2.86 -23.18 26.53
CA TYR A 33 3.41 -24.55 26.52
C TYR A 33 2.40 -25.57 27.05
N TYR A 34 2.21 -26.67 26.34
CA TYR A 34 1.72 -27.89 26.96
C TYR A 34 2.75 -28.38 27.95
N TYR A 35 2.29 -28.83 29.11
CA TYR A 35 3.19 -29.35 30.13
C TYR A 35 2.65 -30.61 30.80
N ARG A 36 3.56 -31.50 31.21
CA ARG A 36 3.22 -32.68 32.01
C ARG A 36 4.33 -33.05 32.96
N GLN A 37 3.96 -33.67 34.07
CA GLN A 37 4.91 -34.25 35.01
C GLN A 37 5.15 -35.73 34.71
N VAL A 38 6.39 -36.17 34.83
CA VAL A 38 6.79 -37.57 34.70
C VAL A 38 6.43 -38.33 35.98
N LYS A 39 5.59 -39.36 35.83
CA LYS A 39 5.15 -40.26 36.89
C LYS A 39 6.20 -41.33 37.20
N LYS A 40 6.06 -41.97 38.37
CA LYS A 40 6.96 -43.03 38.84
C LYS A 40 6.98 -44.20 37.83
N LYS A 41 8.18 -44.60 37.38
CA LYS A 41 8.46 -45.71 36.43
C LYS A 41 8.03 -45.47 34.97
N GLU A 42 7.74 -44.24 34.55
CA GLU A 42 7.51 -43.95 33.13
C GLU A 42 8.79 -44.01 32.29
N THR A 43 8.64 -44.32 31.00
CA THR A 43 9.71 -44.37 30.00
C THR A 43 9.41 -43.42 28.85
N LEU A 44 10.44 -42.95 28.13
CA LEU A 44 10.25 -42.09 26.94
C LEU A 44 9.35 -42.77 25.90
N TYR A 45 9.50 -44.07 25.72
CA TYR A 45 8.65 -44.86 24.84
C TYR A 45 7.17 -44.84 25.29
N GLY A 46 6.91 -44.97 26.60
CA GLY A 46 5.55 -44.88 27.15
C GLY A 46 4.92 -43.51 26.92
N ILE A 47 5.67 -42.44 27.16
CA ILE A 47 5.22 -41.05 26.97
C ILE A 47 5.02 -40.74 25.48
N SER A 48 5.93 -41.19 24.62
CA SER A 48 5.83 -41.11 23.15
C SER A 48 4.52 -41.74 22.65
N LYS A 49 4.21 -42.95 23.12
CA LYS A 49 2.98 -43.66 22.77
C LYS A 49 1.72 -42.98 23.30
N GLU A 50 1.77 -42.46 24.53
CA GLU A 50 0.66 -41.74 25.16
C GLU A 50 0.33 -40.44 24.43
N LEU A 51 1.35 -39.66 24.06
CA LEU A 51 1.20 -38.34 23.46
C LEU A 51 1.11 -38.37 21.92
N GLY A 52 1.37 -39.52 21.30
CA GLY A 52 1.46 -39.64 19.84
C GLY A 52 2.63 -38.86 19.24
N LEU A 53 3.69 -38.64 20.01
CA LEU A 53 4.92 -37.94 19.61
C LEU A 53 6.04 -38.93 19.34
N THR A 54 6.95 -38.64 18.43
CA THR A 54 8.21 -39.40 18.33
C THR A 54 9.10 -39.12 19.54
N ILE A 55 9.99 -40.06 19.87
CA ILE A 55 10.99 -39.85 20.93
C ILE A 55 11.85 -38.63 20.60
N ASP A 56 12.20 -38.46 19.32
CA ASP A 56 12.98 -37.30 18.86
C ASP A 56 12.22 -35.98 19.05
N GLN A 57 10.90 -35.93 18.83
CA GLN A 57 10.09 -34.75 19.15
C GLN A 57 10.09 -34.45 20.65
N ILE A 58 10.08 -35.47 21.51
CA ILE A 58 10.15 -35.25 22.97
C ILE A 58 11.53 -34.71 23.36
N VAL A 59 12.59 -35.33 22.85
CA VAL A 59 13.98 -34.94 23.10
C VAL A 59 14.28 -33.55 22.53
N LYS A 60 13.67 -33.18 21.39
CA LYS A 60 13.84 -31.88 20.73
C LYS A 60 13.58 -30.72 21.70
N TYR A 61 12.43 -30.71 22.37
CA TYR A 61 12.06 -29.62 23.30
C TYR A 61 12.54 -29.87 24.74
N ASN A 62 12.84 -31.12 25.09
CA ASN A 62 13.25 -31.52 26.43
C ASN A 62 14.59 -32.29 26.40
N PRO A 63 15.69 -31.69 25.92
CA PRO A 63 16.94 -32.39 25.62
C PRO A 63 17.53 -33.14 26.82
N SER A 64 17.24 -32.67 28.04
CA SER A 64 17.67 -33.33 29.28
C SER A 64 17.19 -34.77 29.42
N VAL A 65 16.09 -35.16 28.75
CA VAL A 65 15.55 -36.53 28.81
C VAL A 65 16.36 -37.55 28.02
N LYS A 66 17.28 -37.11 27.14
CA LYS A 66 18.17 -38.00 26.38
C LYS A 66 19.04 -38.88 27.29
N SER A 67 19.37 -38.37 28.49
CA SER A 67 20.09 -39.11 29.53
C SER A 67 19.18 -39.96 30.45
N GLY A 68 17.90 -40.06 30.12
CA GLY A 68 16.86 -40.76 30.90
C GLY A 68 15.88 -39.79 31.59
N LEU A 69 14.65 -40.28 31.83
CA LEU A 69 13.61 -39.52 32.54
C LEU A 69 13.86 -39.53 34.05
N LYS A 70 13.69 -38.36 34.69
CA LYS A 70 13.74 -38.24 36.14
C LYS A 70 12.33 -38.22 36.73
N LYS A 71 12.18 -38.78 37.94
CA LYS A 71 10.90 -38.73 38.68
C LYS A 71 10.51 -37.27 38.93
N ASP A 72 9.22 -36.97 38.77
CA ASP A 72 8.62 -35.65 39.02
C ASP A 72 9.13 -34.55 38.05
N GLN A 73 9.77 -34.94 36.94
CA GLN A 73 10.27 -34.04 35.90
C GLN A 73 9.15 -33.43 35.09
N TRP A 74 9.23 -32.12 34.86
CA TRP A 74 8.35 -31.45 33.90
C TRP A 74 8.88 -31.61 32.48
N LEU A 75 7.97 -31.93 31.56
CA LEU A 75 8.17 -31.87 30.12
C LEU A 75 7.31 -30.75 29.56
N TYR A 76 7.88 -30.00 28.63
CA TYR A 76 7.28 -28.84 28.00
C TYR A 76 7.28 -28.98 26.48
N PHE A 77 6.20 -28.55 25.84
CA PHE A 77 6.02 -28.61 24.39
C PHE A 77 5.33 -27.31 23.95
N PRO A 78 5.96 -26.47 23.10
CA PRO A 78 5.35 -25.22 22.63
C PRO A 78 4.00 -25.53 22.00
N VAL A 79 2.93 -24.85 22.42
CA VAL A 79 1.58 -25.14 21.93
C VAL A 79 1.53 -25.03 20.41
N ALA A 80 2.15 -23.99 19.85
CA ALA A 80 2.21 -23.71 18.41
C ALA A 80 2.72 -24.89 17.58
N ASP A 81 3.72 -25.63 18.07
CA ASP A 81 4.40 -26.71 17.32
C ASP A 81 3.61 -28.02 17.32
N PHE A 82 2.65 -28.17 18.24
CA PHE A 82 1.89 -29.40 18.45
C PHE A 82 0.38 -29.23 18.28
N THR A 83 -0.08 -28.00 18.06
CA THR A 83 -1.34 -27.76 17.39
C THR A 83 -1.12 -27.93 15.90
N LYS A 84 -1.33 -29.15 15.38
CA LYS A 84 -1.61 -29.27 13.95
C LYS A 84 -2.90 -28.49 13.72
N ASN A 85 -2.79 -27.27 13.20
CA ASN A 85 -3.86 -26.64 12.47
C ASN A 85 -4.09 -27.45 11.18
N LYS A 86 -4.67 -28.65 11.30
CA LYS A 86 -5.80 -28.89 10.41
C LYS A 86 -6.79 -27.83 10.82
N GLN A 87 -6.81 -26.72 10.09
CA GLN A 87 -8.02 -25.95 9.93
C GLN A 87 -9.09 -26.95 9.51
N LYS A 88 -9.77 -27.54 10.50
CA LYS A 88 -11.17 -27.87 10.33
C LYS A 88 -11.77 -26.53 10.02
N SER A 89 -12.15 -26.35 8.76
CA SER A 89 -13.05 -25.30 8.30
C SER A 89 -14.37 -25.43 9.06
N ALA A 90 -14.39 -25.10 10.35
CA ALA A 90 -15.50 -24.34 10.86
C ALA A 90 -15.30 -22.99 10.18
N ALA A 91 -16.20 -22.67 9.24
CA ALA A 91 -16.21 -21.38 8.55
C ALA A 91 -16.30 -20.27 9.59
N LYS A 92 -15.14 -19.86 10.12
CA LYS A 92 -14.99 -18.57 10.77
C LYS A 92 -15.03 -17.63 9.58
N GLU A 93 -16.14 -16.92 9.44
CA GLU A 93 -16.36 -15.96 8.36
C GLU A 93 -15.09 -15.10 8.22
N LEU A 94 -14.31 -15.34 7.15
CA LEU A 94 -13.18 -14.47 6.85
C LEU A 94 -13.80 -13.15 6.43
N THR A 95 -13.37 -12.07 7.06
CA THR A 95 -13.80 -10.73 6.69
C THR A 95 -12.62 -9.97 6.14
N HIS A 96 -12.86 -9.23 5.07
CA HIS A 96 -11.89 -8.36 4.43
C HIS A 96 -12.38 -6.92 4.55
N CYS A 97 -11.48 -6.03 4.99
CA CYS A 97 -11.74 -4.59 4.98
C CYS A 97 -11.32 -4.09 3.61
N VAL A 98 -12.28 -3.57 2.85
CA VAL A 98 -12.08 -3.06 1.50
C VAL A 98 -11.16 -1.85 1.58
N GLU A 99 -10.00 -1.94 0.96
CA GLU A 99 -9.06 -0.84 0.80
C GLU A 99 -9.53 0.09 -0.33
N GLN A 100 -8.92 1.26 -0.42
CA GLN A 100 -9.24 2.19 -1.52
C GLN A 100 -8.87 1.53 -2.86
N GLY A 101 -9.63 1.75 -3.93
CA GLY A 101 -9.33 1.15 -5.24
C GLY A 101 -9.62 -0.35 -5.39
N GLU A 102 -10.08 -1.06 -4.35
CA GLU A 102 -10.49 -2.46 -4.50
C GLU A 102 -11.90 -2.59 -5.08
N THR A 103 -12.09 -3.64 -5.88
CA THR A 103 -13.36 -4.01 -6.51
C THR A 103 -13.77 -5.42 -6.09
N LEU A 104 -15.03 -5.78 -6.32
CA LEU A 104 -15.44 -7.17 -6.08
C LEU A 104 -14.67 -8.14 -6.96
N TYR A 105 -14.32 -7.73 -8.18
CA TYR A 105 -13.47 -8.53 -9.05
C TYR A 105 -12.07 -8.69 -8.47
N SER A 106 -11.42 -7.61 -8.01
CA SER A 106 -10.07 -7.69 -7.44
C SER A 106 -10.00 -8.59 -6.22
N ILE A 107 -10.95 -8.40 -5.31
CA ILE A 107 -11.12 -9.21 -4.11
C ILE A 107 -11.40 -10.67 -4.50
N SER A 108 -12.23 -10.92 -5.52
CA SER A 108 -12.50 -12.28 -6.01
C SER A 108 -11.23 -12.99 -6.50
N GLN A 109 -10.34 -12.26 -7.18
CA GLN A 109 -9.06 -12.77 -7.68
C GLN A 109 -8.07 -13.02 -6.54
N ILE A 110 -7.95 -12.08 -5.59
CA ILE A 110 -7.16 -12.25 -4.37
C ILE A 110 -7.58 -13.56 -3.68
N TYR A 111 -8.86 -13.66 -3.30
CA TYR A 111 -9.34 -14.77 -2.49
C TYR A 111 -9.72 -16.03 -3.27
N GLY A 112 -9.57 -16.06 -4.60
CA GLY A 112 -9.99 -17.18 -5.46
C GLY A 112 -11.41 -17.66 -5.16
N VAL A 113 -12.36 -16.74 -5.06
CA VAL A 113 -13.81 -16.99 -4.86
C VAL A 113 -14.59 -16.29 -5.97
N SER A 114 -15.81 -16.70 -6.28
CA SER A 114 -16.61 -15.99 -7.30
C SER A 114 -17.18 -14.67 -6.75
N ILE A 115 -17.37 -13.68 -7.64
CA ILE A 115 -18.06 -12.41 -7.29
C ILE A 115 -19.47 -12.71 -6.77
N ASP A 116 -20.16 -13.68 -7.37
CA ASP A 116 -21.52 -14.04 -6.98
C ASP A 116 -21.57 -14.66 -5.59
N ASP A 117 -20.57 -15.46 -5.22
CA ASP A 117 -20.44 -15.97 -3.85
C ASP A 117 -20.23 -14.80 -2.87
N ILE A 118 -19.34 -13.84 -3.20
CA ILE A 118 -19.12 -12.64 -2.36
C ILE A 118 -20.42 -11.84 -2.22
N LYS A 119 -21.14 -11.58 -3.30
CA LYS A 119 -22.42 -10.85 -3.28
C LYS A 119 -23.47 -11.59 -2.46
N THR A 120 -23.55 -12.91 -2.59
CA THR A 120 -24.47 -13.77 -1.83
C THR A 120 -24.16 -13.73 -0.33
N ALA A 121 -22.88 -13.77 0.05
CA ALA A 121 -22.45 -13.64 1.44
C ALA A 121 -22.67 -12.23 2.02
N ASN A 122 -22.79 -11.21 1.16
CA ASN A 122 -22.93 -9.80 1.55
C ASN A 122 -24.11 -9.13 0.83
N PRO A 123 -25.36 -9.42 1.21
CA PRO A 123 -26.54 -8.87 0.53
C PRO A 123 -26.62 -7.33 0.49
N LYS A 124 -25.93 -6.65 1.42
CA LYS A 124 -25.87 -5.19 1.49
C LYS A 124 -25.01 -4.56 0.37
N LEU A 125 -24.25 -5.35 -0.39
CA LEU A 125 -23.48 -4.86 -1.54
C LEU A 125 -24.34 -4.42 -2.73
N SER A 126 -25.66 -4.58 -2.66
CA SER A 126 -26.59 -4.04 -3.67
C SER A 126 -26.48 -2.53 -3.87
N SER A 127 -25.94 -1.80 -2.88
CA SER A 127 -25.66 -0.35 -2.98
C SER A 127 -24.24 -0.02 -3.49
N GLY A 128 -23.49 -1.01 -3.97
CA GLY A 128 -22.09 -0.87 -4.36
C GLY A 128 -21.09 -1.17 -3.24
N LEU A 129 -19.84 -1.45 -3.62
CA LEU A 129 -18.71 -1.66 -2.71
C LEU A 129 -18.16 -0.30 -2.26
N LYS A 130 -17.82 -0.15 -0.98
CA LYS A 130 -17.26 1.11 -0.44
C LYS A 130 -15.93 0.84 0.23
N SER A 131 -14.93 1.69 -0.03
CA SER A 131 -13.68 1.68 0.72
C SER A 131 -13.94 1.84 2.24
N GLY A 132 -13.14 1.17 3.06
CA GLY A 132 -13.28 1.05 4.50
C GLY A 132 -14.40 0.12 4.98
N SER A 133 -15.25 -0.40 4.08
CA SER A 133 -16.30 -1.35 4.46
C SER A 133 -15.73 -2.74 4.71
N THR A 134 -16.30 -3.48 5.66
CA THR A 134 -15.92 -4.87 5.92
C THR A 134 -16.90 -5.82 5.24
N ILE A 135 -16.41 -6.71 4.38
CA ILE A 135 -17.19 -7.72 3.68
C ILE A 135 -16.78 -9.14 4.09
N LYS A 136 -17.69 -10.09 3.98
CA LYS A 136 -17.47 -11.51 4.21
C LYS A 136 -16.93 -12.20 2.95
N ILE A 137 -15.91 -13.02 3.09
CA ILE A 137 -15.30 -13.79 2.00
C ILE A 137 -15.67 -15.28 2.20
N PRO A 138 -16.53 -15.84 1.34
CA PRO A 138 -17.00 -17.23 1.47
C PRO A 138 -15.99 -18.22 0.87
N LEU A 139 -14.98 -18.59 1.65
CA LEU A 139 -13.94 -19.55 1.24
C LEU A 139 -14.43 -21.01 1.13
N SER A 140 -15.71 -21.29 1.41
CA SER A 140 -16.29 -22.63 1.47
C SER A 140 -16.24 -23.41 0.15
N ASN A 141 -16.10 -22.71 -0.98
CA ASN A 141 -16.07 -23.27 -2.34
C ASN A 141 -14.66 -23.53 -2.88
N ARG A 142 -13.58 -23.22 -2.14
CA ARG A 142 -12.22 -23.53 -2.58
C ARG A 142 -11.94 -25.03 -2.49
N ASP A 143 -11.52 -25.62 -3.60
CA ASP A 143 -11.22 -27.04 -3.69
C ASP A 143 -10.11 -27.41 -2.70
N LYS A 144 -10.38 -28.42 -1.86
CA LYS A 144 -9.52 -28.89 -0.75
C LYS A 144 -8.32 -29.72 -1.25
N GLN A 145 -7.69 -29.29 -2.34
CA GLN A 145 -6.53 -29.93 -2.93
C GLN A 145 -5.31 -29.00 -2.90
N ASN A 146 -4.81 -28.59 -1.73
CA ASN A 146 -3.40 -28.23 -1.43
C ASN A 146 -2.55 -27.45 -2.48
N LYS A 147 -3.14 -26.72 -3.43
CA LYS A 147 -2.42 -26.18 -4.60
C LYS A 147 -2.51 -24.66 -4.74
N GLU A 148 -3.26 -23.99 -3.87
CA GLU A 148 -3.45 -22.53 -3.97
C GLU A 148 -3.06 -21.83 -2.67
N ALA A 149 -2.60 -20.59 -2.81
CA ALA A 149 -2.23 -19.75 -1.69
C ALA A 149 -3.48 -19.46 -0.83
N ILE A 150 -3.36 -19.54 0.50
CA ILE A 150 -4.48 -19.36 1.43
C ILE A 150 -4.40 -17.99 2.13
N PRO A 151 -5.53 -17.29 2.31
CA PRO A 151 -5.54 -16.03 3.03
C PRO A 151 -5.25 -16.25 4.51
N TYR A 152 -4.42 -15.37 5.06
CA TYR A 152 -3.95 -15.42 6.43
C TYR A 152 -3.97 -14.03 7.06
N LYS A 153 -4.63 -13.93 8.21
CA LYS A 153 -4.66 -12.68 8.99
C LYS A 153 -3.49 -12.66 9.97
N ILE A 154 -2.61 -11.68 9.80
CA ILE A 154 -1.42 -11.50 10.66
C ILE A 154 -1.88 -11.27 12.10
N LYS A 155 -1.38 -12.06 13.04
CA LYS A 155 -1.70 -11.90 14.47
C LYS A 155 -0.76 -10.90 15.12
N LYS A 156 -1.21 -10.31 16.24
CA LYS A 156 -0.40 -9.39 17.05
C LYS A 156 0.89 -10.08 17.48
N GLY A 157 2.03 -9.47 17.17
CA GLY A 157 3.37 -9.96 17.53
C GLY A 157 3.97 -11.03 16.59
N GLU A 158 3.29 -11.38 15.50
CA GLU A 158 3.86 -12.21 14.45
C GLU A 158 4.86 -11.42 13.59
N THR A 159 5.86 -12.11 13.06
CA THR A 159 6.84 -11.60 12.11
C THR A 159 6.76 -12.42 10.82
N LEU A 160 7.23 -11.87 9.69
CA LEU A 160 7.34 -12.59 8.41
C LEU A 160 8.00 -13.97 8.59
N TYR A 161 9.10 -14.02 9.34
CA TYR A 161 9.80 -15.27 9.64
C TYR A 161 8.93 -16.28 10.41
N ARG A 162 8.23 -15.85 11.46
CA ARG A 162 7.34 -16.75 12.23
C ARG A 162 6.19 -17.26 11.38
N VAL A 163 5.65 -16.42 10.51
CA VAL A 163 4.57 -16.82 9.60
C VAL A 163 5.07 -17.81 8.56
N SER A 164 6.23 -17.56 7.94
CA SER A 164 6.89 -18.50 7.02
C SER A 164 7.13 -19.86 7.69
N LEU A 165 7.74 -19.88 8.89
CA LEU A 165 8.04 -21.10 9.63
C LEU A 165 6.78 -21.90 9.99
N ASN A 166 5.75 -21.24 10.53
CA ASN A 166 4.51 -21.88 10.99
C ASN A 166 3.69 -22.46 9.83
N ASN A 167 3.87 -21.93 8.62
CA ASN A 167 3.15 -22.38 7.44
C ASN A 167 3.99 -23.24 6.50
N HIS A 168 5.25 -23.52 6.86
CA HIS A 168 6.18 -24.31 6.05
C HIS A 168 6.37 -23.76 4.62
N VAL A 169 6.54 -22.45 4.51
CA VAL A 169 6.84 -21.73 3.25
C VAL A 169 8.13 -20.93 3.41
N SER A 170 8.88 -20.72 2.34
CA SER A 170 10.08 -19.85 2.37
C SER A 170 9.67 -18.39 2.59
N ILE A 171 10.61 -17.54 3.07
CA ILE A 171 10.35 -16.09 3.14
C ILE A 171 10.18 -15.52 1.72
N GLU A 172 10.98 -16.00 0.77
CA GLU A 172 10.91 -15.65 -0.65
C GLU A 172 9.53 -15.92 -1.26
N SER A 173 9.05 -17.17 -1.25
CA SER A 173 7.70 -17.49 -1.77
C SER A 173 6.58 -16.73 -1.04
N LEU A 174 6.78 -16.42 0.25
CA LEU A 174 5.83 -15.61 1.01
C LEU A 174 5.82 -14.15 0.54
N LEU A 175 6.97 -13.55 0.22
CA LEU A 175 7.06 -12.19 -0.32
C LEU A 175 6.57 -12.13 -1.77
N GLU A 176 6.91 -13.12 -2.61
CA GLU A 176 6.40 -13.23 -3.98
C GLU A 176 4.87 -13.33 -4.04
N ALA A 177 4.26 -14.07 -3.10
CA ALA A 177 2.80 -14.15 -2.99
C ALA A 177 2.14 -12.85 -2.48
N ASN A 178 2.94 -11.90 -1.97
CA ASN A 178 2.50 -10.67 -1.33
C ASN A 178 3.38 -9.49 -1.79
N PRO A 179 3.26 -9.06 -3.06
CA PRO A 179 4.17 -8.09 -3.68
C PRO A 179 4.15 -6.71 -3.02
N GLY A 180 3.13 -6.40 -2.23
CA GLY A 180 3.02 -5.17 -1.45
C GLY A 180 3.53 -5.28 -0.02
N ILE A 181 4.05 -6.42 0.41
CA ILE A 181 4.60 -6.63 1.75
C ILE A 181 6.12 -6.52 1.73
N SER A 182 6.64 -5.78 2.69
CA SER A 182 8.05 -5.61 2.99
C SER A 182 8.31 -5.78 4.50
N PRO A 183 9.58 -5.90 4.92
CA PRO A 183 9.93 -6.00 6.33
C PRO A 183 9.49 -4.78 7.17
N THR A 184 9.29 -3.62 6.54
CA THR A 184 8.95 -2.37 7.23
C THR A 184 7.44 -2.10 7.29
N ASN A 185 6.63 -2.76 6.45
CA ASN A 185 5.19 -2.52 6.39
C ASN A 185 4.32 -3.71 6.87
N PHE A 186 4.91 -4.86 7.21
CA PHE A 186 4.20 -6.04 7.73
C PHE A 186 3.50 -5.77 9.08
N LYS A 187 2.17 -5.60 9.09
CA LYS A 187 1.43 -5.20 10.29
C LYS A 187 0.37 -6.21 10.73
N ALA A 188 0.18 -6.30 12.05
CA ALA A 188 -0.87 -7.12 12.63
C ALA A 188 -2.26 -6.66 12.16
N GLY A 189 -3.10 -7.60 11.77
CA GLY A 189 -4.46 -7.35 11.29
C GLY A 189 -4.61 -7.34 9.77
N GLU A 190 -3.52 -7.13 9.02
CA GLU A 190 -3.50 -7.22 7.55
C GLU A 190 -3.68 -8.68 7.09
N ILE A 191 -4.20 -8.83 5.87
CA ILE A 191 -4.36 -10.13 5.20
C ILE A 191 -3.23 -10.31 4.20
N ILE A 192 -2.58 -11.46 4.26
CA ILE A 192 -1.58 -11.90 3.30
C ILE A 192 -1.96 -13.27 2.73
N MET A 193 -1.31 -13.66 1.63
CA MET A 193 -1.41 -14.98 1.04
C MET A 193 -0.26 -15.86 1.48
N ILE A 194 -0.58 -17.03 2.02
CA ILE A 194 0.39 -18.07 2.34
C ILE A 194 0.42 -19.04 1.17
N PRO A 195 1.53 -19.15 0.41
CA PRO A 195 1.62 -20.10 -0.70
C PRO A 195 1.53 -21.55 -0.21
N PRO A 196 1.33 -22.54 -1.10
CA PRO A 196 1.35 -23.94 -0.74
C PRO A 196 2.68 -24.34 -0.06
N ALA A 197 2.60 -25.11 1.03
CA ALA A 197 3.77 -25.54 1.77
C ALA A 197 4.78 -26.32 0.90
N GLU A 198 6.05 -25.90 0.94
CA GLU A 198 7.15 -26.54 0.24
C GLU A 198 7.65 -27.74 1.05
N LYS A 199 7.58 -28.95 0.49
CA LYS A 199 7.88 -30.19 1.23
C LYS A 199 9.38 -30.51 1.42
N SER A 200 10.33 -29.62 1.11
CA SER A 200 11.72 -30.07 0.89
C SER A 200 12.83 -29.44 1.74
N GLU A 201 12.75 -28.18 2.20
CA GLU A 201 13.98 -27.53 2.73
C GLU A 201 13.91 -27.00 4.17
N ILE A 202 12.73 -26.61 4.67
CA ILE A 202 12.60 -25.95 5.98
C ILE A 202 12.82 -26.93 7.16
N GLU A 203 12.56 -28.22 6.97
CA GLU A 203 12.69 -29.22 8.05
C GLU A 203 14.14 -29.43 8.52
N LYS A 204 15.16 -29.14 7.68
CA LYS A 204 16.57 -29.39 8.02
C LYS A 204 17.19 -28.39 9.01
N ASN A 205 16.62 -27.18 9.15
CA ASN A 205 17.11 -26.14 10.08
C ASN A 205 16.22 -25.91 11.31
N SER A 206 15.32 -26.86 11.62
CA SER A 206 14.24 -26.69 12.60
C SER A 206 14.64 -26.99 14.07
N GLN A 207 15.74 -26.43 14.59
CA GLN A 207 15.99 -26.47 16.04
C GLN A 207 14.96 -25.59 16.79
N PRO A 208 14.40 -25.98 17.95
CA PRO A 208 13.37 -25.20 18.67
C PRO A 208 13.92 -23.92 19.34
N GLU A 209 13.08 -22.89 19.50
CA GLU A 209 13.50 -21.53 19.95
C GLU A 209 13.86 -21.56 21.42
N THR A 210 13.10 -22.35 22.18
CA THR A 210 13.34 -22.62 23.60
C THR A 210 13.35 -24.12 23.81
N VAL A 211 14.35 -24.61 24.53
CA VAL A 211 14.41 -25.96 25.07
C VAL A 211 14.38 -25.93 26.58
N PHE A 212 13.88 -27.01 27.19
CA PHE A 212 13.84 -27.15 28.62
C PHE A 212 14.92 -28.10 29.10
N ILE A 213 15.89 -27.54 29.82
CA ILE A 213 16.91 -28.33 30.50
C ILE A 213 16.52 -28.53 31.97
N ALA A 214 16.95 -29.64 32.54
CA ALA A 214 16.76 -29.94 33.95
C ALA A 214 18.08 -29.72 34.69
N GLU A 215 18.21 -28.57 35.36
CA GLU A 215 19.40 -28.20 36.11
C GLU A 215 19.31 -28.68 37.56
N LYS A 216 20.41 -29.25 38.09
CA LYS A 216 20.44 -29.72 39.48
C LYS A 216 20.77 -28.56 40.41
N VAL A 217 19.90 -28.33 41.38
CA VAL A 217 20.05 -27.27 42.38
C VAL A 217 21.18 -27.61 43.35
N GLU A 218 22.21 -26.78 43.38
CA GLU A 218 23.35 -26.86 44.29
C GLU A 218 23.15 -25.98 45.55
N LYS A 219 24.11 -26.04 46.47
CA LYS A 219 24.03 -25.27 47.73
C LYS A 219 24.23 -23.78 47.44
N GLY A 220 23.18 -22.98 47.61
CA GLY A 220 23.23 -21.53 47.45
C GLY A 220 22.44 -21.02 46.25
N ASP A 221 21.97 -21.91 45.38
CA ASP A 221 21.19 -21.55 44.20
C ASP A 221 19.85 -20.89 44.58
N SER A 222 19.52 -19.82 43.87
CA SER A 222 18.22 -19.16 43.86
C SER A 222 17.68 -19.08 42.43
N PHE A 223 16.42 -18.63 42.27
CA PHE A 223 15.88 -18.42 40.92
C PHE A 223 16.68 -17.35 40.17
N GLU A 224 17.16 -16.33 40.87
CA GLU A 224 17.97 -15.26 40.34
C GLU A 224 19.34 -15.77 39.86
N SER A 225 20.05 -16.56 40.67
CA SER A 225 21.36 -17.08 40.29
C SER A 225 21.30 -18.08 39.14
N VAL A 226 20.23 -18.87 39.05
CA VAL A 226 19.99 -19.79 37.93
C VAL A 226 19.58 -19.02 36.68
N ALA A 227 18.77 -17.96 36.81
CA ALA A 227 18.35 -17.12 35.68
C ALA A 227 19.56 -16.49 34.99
N GLU A 228 20.46 -15.91 35.79
CA GLU A 228 21.71 -15.31 35.32
C GLU A 228 22.59 -16.32 34.59
N LYS A 229 22.76 -17.53 35.16
CA LYS A 229 23.57 -18.61 34.57
C LYS A 229 23.10 -19.01 33.16
N TYR A 230 21.81 -18.92 32.87
CA TYR A 230 21.21 -19.39 31.62
C TYR A 230 20.64 -18.26 30.75
N ASN A 231 20.96 -17.01 31.06
CA ASN A 231 20.47 -15.83 30.34
C ASN A 231 18.94 -15.83 30.13
N THR A 232 18.20 -16.14 31.19
CA THR A 232 16.73 -16.10 31.26
C THR A 232 16.31 -15.17 32.41
N THR A 233 15.02 -15.07 32.72
CA THR A 233 14.54 -14.27 33.85
C THR A 233 14.08 -15.14 35.03
N ALA A 234 14.17 -14.60 36.24
CA ALA A 234 13.66 -15.28 37.43
C ALA A 234 12.15 -15.55 37.34
N ASP A 235 11.40 -14.72 36.60
CA ASP A 235 9.97 -14.91 36.41
C ASP A 235 9.67 -16.01 35.38
N GLU A 236 10.38 -16.04 34.23
CA GLU A 236 10.32 -17.18 33.29
C GLU A 236 10.66 -18.51 33.99
N LEU A 237 11.62 -18.52 34.92
CA LEU A 237 11.94 -19.69 35.73
C LEU A 237 10.83 -20.08 36.70
N LYS A 238 10.21 -19.12 37.41
CA LYS A 238 9.08 -19.42 38.31
C LYS A 238 7.88 -19.92 37.51
N ASP A 239 7.63 -19.33 36.35
CA ASP A 239 6.62 -19.77 35.41
C ASP A 239 6.92 -21.18 34.90
N ALA A 240 8.16 -21.54 34.62
CA ALA A 240 8.51 -22.92 34.27
C ALA A 240 8.50 -23.90 35.48
N ASN A 241 8.34 -23.42 36.73
CA ASN A 241 8.46 -24.23 37.95
C ASN A 241 7.44 -23.84 39.05
N PRO A 242 6.12 -23.88 38.79
CA PRO A 242 5.09 -23.26 39.63
C PRO A 242 4.95 -23.89 41.01
N ASP A 243 5.19 -25.20 41.13
CA ASP A 243 5.06 -25.93 42.39
C ASP A 243 6.24 -25.65 43.34
N ARG A 244 7.19 -24.79 42.93
CA ARG A 244 8.41 -24.49 43.67
C ARG A 244 8.47 -23.00 44.00
N LYS A 245 8.12 -22.65 45.23
CA LYS A 245 8.34 -21.28 45.75
C LYS A 245 9.81 -20.97 46.07
N LYS A 246 10.63 -22.01 46.29
CA LYS A 246 12.09 -21.90 46.58
C LYS A 246 12.83 -23.12 46.02
N LEU A 247 14.07 -22.92 45.59
CA LEU A 247 14.96 -24.00 45.16
C LEU A 247 15.47 -24.78 46.38
N LYS A 248 15.44 -26.11 46.29
CA LYS A 248 15.93 -27.03 47.34
C LYS A 248 17.16 -27.77 46.84
N LYS A 249 18.24 -27.77 47.62
CA LYS A 249 19.47 -28.51 47.28
C LYS A 249 19.17 -29.97 46.88
N GLY A 250 19.75 -30.40 45.77
CA GLY A 250 19.60 -31.76 45.23
C GLY A 250 18.31 -31.99 44.44
N SER A 251 17.40 -31.00 44.39
CA SER A 251 16.26 -31.03 43.46
C SER A 251 16.65 -30.54 42.07
N TYR A 252 15.73 -30.60 41.12
CA TYR A 252 15.93 -30.07 39.78
C TYR A 252 15.02 -28.85 39.53
N VAL A 253 15.56 -27.86 38.82
CA VAL A 253 14.86 -26.70 38.27
C VAL A 253 14.83 -26.84 36.74
N TYR A 254 13.67 -26.59 36.13
CA TYR A 254 13.49 -26.69 34.69
C TYR A 254 13.67 -25.32 34.08
N VAL A 255 14.75 -25.15 33.33
CA VAL A 255 15.17 -23.86 32.80
C VAL A 255 14.73 -23.77 31.35
N PRO A 256 13.92 -22.75 30.97
CA PRO A 256 13.69 -22.42 29.57
C PRO A 256 14.95 -21.77 29.02
N VAL A 257 15.75 -22.54 28.27
CA VAL A 257 16.94 -22.04 27.60
C VAL A 257 16.55 -21.65 26.20
N LYS A 258 16.55 -20.34 25.94
CA LYS A 258 16.49 -19.82 24.57
C LYS A 258 17.76 -20.30 23.88
N GLN A 259 17.61 -21.09 22.83
CA GLN A 259 18.76 -21.52 22.05
C GLN A 259 19.35 -20.28 21.38
N GLU A 260 20.65 -20.05 21.51
CA GLU A 260 21.38 -19.17 20.60
C GLU A 260 21.28 -19.78 19.21
N ARG A 261 20.23 -19.43 18.49
CA ARG A 261 20.22 -19.53 17.05
C ARG A 261 21.04 -18.36 16.53
N ASP A 262 21.59 -18.49 15.31
CA ASP A 262 21.60 -17.35 14.42
C ASP A 262 20.14 -16.90 14.33
N SER A 263 19.72 -16.00 15.22
CA SER A 263 18.44 -15.35 15.14
C SER A 263 18.40 -14.81 13.72
N ILE A 264 17.44 -15.27 12.90
CA ILE A 264 17.06 -14.52 11.72
C ILE A 264 16.50 -13.22 12.31
N THR A 265 17.42 -12.26 12.50
CA THR A 265 17.13 -10.93 13.00
C THR A 265 16.25 -10.25 11.96
N ASN A 266 15.62 -9.15 12.33
CA ASN A 266 15.01 -8.28 11.32
C ASN A 266 16.03 -7.95 10.22
N GLU A 267 17.32 -7.87 10.53
CA GLU A 267 18.40 -7.67 9.55
C GLU A 267 18.49 -8.80 8.53
N LYS A 268 18.31 -10.07 8.93
CA LYS A 268 18.32 -11.20 7.98
C LYS A 268 17.04 -11.28 7.15
N ILE A 269 15.89 -10.88 7.70
CA ILE A 269 14.64 -10.73 6.91
C ILE A 269 14.80 -9.59 5.90
N THR A 270 15.39 -8.47 6.33
CA THR A 270 15.74 -7.34 5.45
C THR A 270 16.75 -7.76 4.40
N ALA A 271 17.77 -8.53 4.74
CA ALA A 271 18.74 -9.06 3.79
C ALA A 271 18.08 -9.97 2.75
N THR A 272 17.19 -10.89 3.15
CA THR A 272 16.44 -11.72 2.19
C THR A 272 15.53 -10.86 1.29
N TYR A 273 14.86 -9.85 1.83
CA TYR A 273 14.08 -8.91 1.01
C TYR A 273 14.98 -8.14 0.02
N GLN A 274 16.15 -7.68 0.49
CA GLN A 274 17.15 -7.00 -0.35
C GLN A 274 17.76 -7.91 -1.40
N GLU A 275 17.94 -9.21 -1.14
CA GLU A 275 18.40 -10.21 -2.11
C GLU A 275 17.35 -10.43 -3.21
N ILE A 276 16.06 -10.49 -2.86
CA ILE A 276 14.95 -10.59 -3.84
C ILE A 276 14.91 -9.35 -4.74
N HIS A 277 15.16 -8.18 -4.15
CA HIS A 277 15.17 -6.90 -4.86
C HIS A 277 16.60 -6.42 -5.16
N GLU A 278 17.58 -7.32 -5.16
CA GLU A 278 18.97 -6.93 -5.37
C GLU A 278 19.11 -6.41 -6.80
N VAL A 279 19.77 -5.26 -6.92
CA VAL A 279 20.08 -4.66 -8.22
C VAL A 279 21.23 -5.47 -8.82
N GLU A 280 20.93 -6.41 -9.72
CA GLU A 280 21.93 -6.84 -10.69
C GLU A 280 22.43 -5.59 -11.44
N ASN A 281 23.71 -5.52 -11.82
CA ASN A 281 24.24 -4.38 -12.59
C ASN A 281 23.35 -4.11 -13.82
N VAL A 282 22.43 -3.14 -13.70
CA VAL A 282 21.48 -2.79 -14.76
C VAL A 282 22.28 -2.13 -15.87
N THR A 283 22.52 -2.88 -16.93
CA THR A 283 23.26 -2.42 -18.11
C THR A 283 22.34 -2.03 -19.25
N GLU A 284 21.08 -2.46 -19.20
CA GLU A 284 20.08 -2.23 -20.23
C GLU A 284 18.70 -2.01 -19.61
N ILE A 285 17.94 -1.04 -20.13
CA ILE A 285 16.57 -0.74 -19.73
C ILE A 285 15.71 -0.64 -21.00
N ASN A 286 14.59 -1.35 -21.03
CA ASN A 286 13.66 -1.44 -22.15
C ASN A 286 12.37 -0.67 -21.85
N LEU A 287 12.16 0.43 -22.56
CA LEU A 287 11.04 1.35 -22.41
C LEU A 287 10.14 1.28 -23.63
N ALA A 288 8.81 1.23 -23.42
CA ALA A 288 7.86 1.45 -24.50
C ALA A 288 6.96 2.66 -24.22
N VAL A 289 6.54 3.32 -25.30
CA VAL A 289 5.57 4.42 -25.27
C VAL A 289 4.48 4.08 -26.29
N ILE A 290 3.26 3.87 -25.81
CA ILE A 290 2.08 3.56 -26.63
C ILE A 290 1.10 4.73 -26.50
N LEU A 291 1.11 5.62 -27.49
CA LEU A 291 0.32 6.85 -27.50
C LEU A 291 -0.32 7.06 -28.88
N PRO A 292 -1.48 7.75 -28.97
CA PRO A 292 -2.09 8.09 -30.24
C PRO A 292 -1.37 9.29 -30.86
N PHE A 293 -0.29 9.02 -31.59
CA PHE A 293 0.55 10.02 -32.24
C PHE A 293 -0.07 10.54 -33.54
N GLU A 294 -1.06 9.84 -34.09
CA GLU A 294 -1.64 10.13 -35.41
C GLU A 294 -0.55 10.25 -36.49
N SER A 295 0.46 9.38 -36.44
CA SER A 295 1.72 9.51 -37.22
C SER A 295 1.52 9.43 -38.74
N LYS A 296 0.38 8.86 -39.17
CA LYS A 296 -0.03 8.77 -40.58
C LYS A 296 -0.85 9.98 -41.05
N SER A 297 -1.29 10.86 -40.14
CA SER A 297 -2.06 12.04 -40.48
C SER A 297 -1.15 13.16 -41.01
N GLU A 298 -1.52 13.80 -42.11
CA GLU A 298 -0.82 15.00 -42.59
C GLU A 298 -1.03 16.21 -41.67
N LYS A 299 -2.08 16.17 -40.84
CA LYS A 299 -2.42 17.20 -39.85
C LYS A 299 -2.84 16.54 -38.54
N PRO A 300 -1.88 16.10 -37.73
CA PRO A 300 -2.17 15.53 -36.42
C PRO A 300 -3.00 16.51 -35.58
N SER A 301 -3.89 15.98 -34.74
CA SER A 301 -4.62 16.80 -33.77
C SER A 301 -3.66 17.44 -32.77
N GLN A 302 -4.11 18.53 -32.13
CA GLN A 302 -3.33 19.16 -31.04
C GLN A 302 -3.05 18.17 -29.90
N LYS A 303 -3.96 17.23 -29.64
CA LYS A 303 -3.78 16.17 -28.63
C LYS A 303 -2.64 15.22 -29.02
N ALA A 304 -2.58 14.81 -30.29
CA ALA A 304 -1.49 13.99 -30.82
C ALA A 304 -0.13 14.73 -30.81
N GLU A 305 -0.12 16.04 -31.09
CA GLU A 305 1.10 16.84 -30.95
C GLU A 305 1.56 16.94 -29.48
N LEU A 306 0.64 17.06 -28.52
CA LEU A 306 0.95 17.03 -27.09
C LEU A 306 1.55 15.68 -26.66
N TYR A 307 1.03 14.55 -27.15
CA TYR A 307 1.65 13.23 -26.93
C TYR A 307 3.03 13.11 -27.57
N THR A 308 3.22 13.72 -28.74
CA THR A 308 4.54 13.79 -29.38
C THR A 308 5.53 14.59 -28.54
N ASP A 309 5.12 15.70 -27.95
CA ASP A 309 5.95 16.48 -27.03
C ASP A 309 6.29 15.70 -25.76
N PHE A 310 5.34 14.92 -25.22
CA PHE A 310 5.62 13.98 -24.10
C PHE A 310 6.69 12.96 -24.48
N TYR A 311 6.55 12.28 -25.62
CA TYR A 311 7.53 11.30 -26.09
C TYR A 311 8.92 11.90 -26.29
N LYS A 312 9.00 13.13 -26.81
CA LYS A 312 10.25 13.88 -26.91
C LYS A 312 10.86 14.21 -25.54
N GLY A 313 10.04 14.49 -24.54
CA GLY A 313 10.47 14.59 -23.14
C GLY A 313 11.15 13.32 -22.63
N VAL A 314 10.54 12.16 -22.90
CA VAL A 314 11.11 10.83 -22.56
C VAL A 314 12.47 10.64 -23.26
N LEU A 315 12.58 11.01 -24.53
CA LEU A 315 13.84 10.96 -25.29
C LEU A 315 14.94 11.85 -24.67
N LEU A 316 14.59 13.07 -24.24
CA LEU A 316 15.54 13.98 -23.59
C LEU A 316 16.05 13.39 -22.27
N ALA A 317 15.17 12.81 -21.45
CA ALA A 317 15.57 12.12 -20.22
C ALA A 317 16.48 10.92 -20.52
N ALA A 318 16.08 10.05 -21.46
CA ALA A 318 16.89 8.89 -21.85
C ALA A 318 18.29 9.29 -22.35
N ASN A 319 18.40 10.42 -23.07
CA ASN A 319 19.67 10.93 -23.56
C ASN A 319 20.62 11.34 -22.42
N GLU A 320 20.13 11.82 -21.28
CA GLU A 320 20.99 12.13 -20.13
C GLU A 320 21.67 10.90 -19.55
N TYR A 321 20.99 9.75 -19.57
CA TYR A 321 21.53 8.49 -19.06
C TYR A 321 22.43 7.76 -20.07
N ALA A 322 22.49 8.21 -21.32
CA ALA A 322 23.37 7.62 -22.33
C ALA A 322 24.85 7.76 -21.92
N ASP A 323 25.21 8.83 -21.20
CA ASP A 323 26.57 9.08 -20.70
C ASP A 323 26.92 8.24 -19.45
N ASP A 324 25.91 7.67 -18.78
CA ASP A 324 26.08 6.83 -17.57
C ASP A 324 26.46 5.37 -17.88
N GLY A 325 26.66 5.03 -19.15
CA GLY A 325 27.04 3.68 -19.58
C GLY A 325 25.90 2.65 -19.58
N ILE A 326 24.65 3.12 -19.53
CA ILE A 326 23.45 2.29 -19.59
C ILE A 326 22.85 2.37 -20.99
N LYS A 327 22.45 1.21 -21.53
CA LYS A 327 21.73 1.14 -22.79
C LYS A 327 20.23 1.31 -22.55
N ILE A 328 19.64 2.38 -23.05
CA ILE A 328 18.18 2.55 -23.04
C ILE A 328 17.63 2.20 -24.41
N ASN A 329 16.82 1.14 -24.49
CA ASN A 329 16.03 0.82 -25.67
C ASN A 329 14.65 1.46 -25.52
N LEU A 330 14.26 2.29 -26.49
CA LEU A 330 12.96 2.96 -26.49
C LEU A 330 12.18 2.57 -27.75
N ASN A 331 11.02 1.95 -27.54
CA ASN A 331 10.08 1.59 -28.60
C ASN A 331 8.84 2.48 -28.53
N ALA A 332 8.46 3.09 -29.66
CA ALA A 332 7.26 3.91 -29.75
C ALA A 332 6.23 3.25 -30.66
N PHE A 333 5.01 3.11 -30.18
CA PHE A 333 3.89 2.53 -30.91
C PHE A 333 2.77 3.57 -31.04
N ASP A 334 2.33 3.80 -32.28
CA ASP A 334 1.22 4.70 -32.57
C ASP A 334 -0.12 3.99 -32.42
N LEU A 335 -0.93 4.47 -31.48
CA LEU A 335 -2.28 4.00 -31.26
C LEU A 335 -3.21 4.66 -32.29
N SER A 336 -3.34 4.07 -33.47
CA SER A 336 -4.33 4.47 -34.48
C SER A 336 -5.60 3.61 -34.35
N ASP A 337 -6.78 4.24 -34.33
CA ASP A 337 -8.12 3.61 -34.26
C ASP A 337 -8.52 2.98 -32.90
N ASP A 338 -7.97 3.50 -31.78
CA ASP A 338 -8.45 3.26 -30.41
C ASP A 338 -8.50 1.79 -29.93
N ASN A 339 -7.58 0.92 -30.35
CA ASN A 339 -7.55 -0.44 -29.81
C ASN A 339 -6.17 -0.89 -29.33
N PHE A 340 -5.96 -0.80 -28.01
CA PHE A 340 -4.77 -1.32 -27.35
C PHE A 340 -4.57 -2.84 -27.60
N SER A 341 -5.67 -3.58 -27.82
CA SER A 341 -5.62 -5.02 -28.13
C SER A 341 -4.85 -5.33 -29.41
N ASP A 342 -4.92 -4.45 -30.42
CA ASP A 342 -4.26 -4.70 -31.71
C ASP A 342 -2.74 -4.56 -31.59
N ILE A 343 -2.29 -3.59 -30.78
CA ILE A 343 -0.87 -3.39 -30.46
C ILE A 343 -0.34 -4.58 -29.65
N ILE A 344 -1.02 -4.99 -28.57
CA ILE A 344 -0.62 -6.18 -27.81
C ILE A 344 -0.64 -7.42 -28.71
N GLY A 345 -1.71 -7.63 -29.48
CA GLY A 345 -1.86 -8.81 -30.35
C GLY A 345 -0.73 -8.94 -31.36
N SER A 346 -0.30 -7.81 -31.93
CA SER A 346 0.75 -7.79 -32.97
C SER A 346 2.18 -7.77 -32.40
N HIS A 347 2.39 -7.20 -31.21
CA HIS A 347 3.73 -6.94 -30.66
C HIS A 347 3.97 -7.56 -29.27
N SER A 348 3.10 -8.44 -28.78
CA SER A 348 3.21 -9.08 -27.44
C SER A 348 4.59 -9.66 -27.15
N ASN A 349 5.23 -10.29 -28.14
CA ASN A 349 6.55 -10.88 -27.98
C ASN A 349 7.65 -9.86 -27.70
N GLU A 350 7.50 -8.64 -28.19
CA GLU A 350 8.41 -7.52 -27.96
C GLU A 350 8.03 -6.84 -26.64
N LEU A 351 6.76 -6.51 -26.46
CA LEU A 351 6.22 -5.80 -25.30
C LEU A 351 6.45 -6.52 -23.98
N LYS A 352 6.39 -7.86 -23.94
CA LYS A 352 6.59 -8.65 -22.71
C LYS A 352 8.01 -8.59 -22.15
N ASN A 353 8.99 -8.14 -22.94
CA ASN A 353 10.37 -7.99 -22.49
C ASN A 353 10.69 -6.56 -22.04
N HIS A 354 9.71 -5.65 -22.05
CA HIS A 354 9.91 -4.28 -21.60
C HIS A 354 9.84 -4.20 -20.08
N ASP A 355 10.65 -3.32 -19.51
CA ASP A 355 10.63 -3.04 -18.08
C ASP A 355 9.44 -2.17 -17.71
N MET A 356 9.03 -1.29 -18.63
CA MET A 356 7.89 -0.41 -18.46
C MET A 356 7.27 0.04 -19.79
N ILE A 357 5.98 0.38 -19.73
CA ILE A 357 5.19 0.89 -20.85
C ILE A 357 4.40 2.12 -20.40
N PHE A 358 4.66 3.27 -21.01
CA PHE A 358 3.81 4.46 -20.89
C PHE A 358 2.60 4.33 -21.81
N ILE A 359 1.41 4.57 -21.28
CA ILE A 359 0.15 4.49 -22.03
C ILE A 359 -0.65 5.79 -21.92
N ALA A 360 -1.36 6.13 -22.99
CA ALA A 360 -2.45 7.09 -22.99
C ALA A 360 -3.62 6.48 -23.74
N SER A 361 -4.72 6.20 -23.06
CA SER A 361 -5.78 5.42 -23.67
C SER A 361 -7.08 5.54 -22.89
N SER A 362 -8.18 5.11 -23.52
CA SER A 362 -9.51 5.10 -22.92
C SER A 362 -9.60 4.11 -21.74
N SER A 363 -10.64 4.23 -20.93
CA SER A 363 -10.92 3.30 -19.81
C SER A 363 -10.82 1.80 -20.16
N ASN A 364 -11.28 1.38 -21.35
CA ASN A 364 -11.20 -0.03 -21.78
C ASN A 364 -9.75 -0.49 -22.00
N ASP A 365 -8.95 0.36 -22.64
CA ASP A 365 -7.56 0.07 -22.94
C ASP A 365 -6.71 0.01 -21.67
N ILE A 366 -7.04 0.83 -20.65
CA ILE A 366 -6.37 0.80 -19.35
C ILE A 366 -6.56 -0.56 -18.67
N GLU A 367 -7.76 -1.15 -18.75
CA GLU A 367 -8.02 -2.48 -18.19
C GLU A 367 -7.17 -3.56 -18.90
N GLU A 368 -7.10 -3.50 -20.23
CA GLU A 368 -6.33 -4.46 -21.00
C GLU A 368 -4.83 -4.32 -20.77
N ALA A 369 -4.30 -3.09 -20.75
CA ALA A 369 -2.92 -2.81 -20.39
C ALA A 369 -2.61 -3.32 -18.98
N SER A 370 -3.49 -3.06 -18.01
CA SER A 370 -3.35 -3.59 -16.65
C SER A 370 -3.32 -5.13 -16.63
N ARG A 371 -4.16 -5.80 -17.43
CA ARG A 371 -4.13 -7.27 -17.54
C ARG A 371 -2.82 -7.78 -18.14
N PHE A 372 -2.35 -7.15 -19.22
CA PHE A 372 -1.08 -7.47 -19.87
C PHE A 372 0.10 -7.30 -18.92
N GLY A 373 0.17 -6.16 -18.23
CA GLY A 373 1.22 -5.88 -17.25
C GLY A 373 1.29 -6.94 -16.14
N LYS A 374 0.12 -7.37 -15.63
CA LYS A 374 0.03 -8.40 -14.60
C LYS A 374 0.46 -9.79 -15.10
N GLU A 375 0.09 -10.15 -16.34
CA GLU A 375 0.42 -11.45 -16.92
C GLU A 375 1.92 -11.62 -17.19
N TYR A 376 2.59 -10.53 -17.62
CA TYR A 376 3.99 -10.57 -18.06
C TYR A 376 4.98 -9.90 -17.09
N GLY A 377 4.51 -9.34 -15.96
CA GLY A 377 5.35 -8.62 -15.01
C GLY A 377 5.93 -7.32 -15.57
N VAL A 378 5.16 -6.64 -16.43
CA VAL A 378 5.56 -5.38 -17.09
C VAL A 378 4.91 -4.21 -16.36
N ASN A 379 5.69 -3.19 -16.02
CA ASN A 379 5.16 -1.99 -15.37
C ASN A 379 4.36 -1.15 -16.36
N ILE A 380 3.10 -0.87 -16.05
CA ILE A 380 2.19 -0.09 -16.89
C ILE A 380 1.99 1.28 -16.26
N ILE A 381 2.41 2.34 -16.96
CA ILE A 381 2.36 3.71 -16.46
C ILE A 381 1.24 4.45 -17.18
N ASN A 382 0.11 4.62 -16.48
CA ASN A 382 -0.97 5.49 -16.92
C ASN A 382 -0.67 6.93 -16.50
N ALA A 383 -0.18 7.71 -17.45
CA ALA A 383 0.27 9.07 -17.20
C ALA A 383 -0.81 10.15 -17.43
N PHE A 384 -1.91 9.83 -18.12
CA PHE A 384 -2.78 10.88 -18.69
C PHE A 384 -4.21 10.85 -18.13
N GLU A 385 -4.92 9.74 -18.28
CA GLU A 385 -6.31 9.65 -17.85
C GLU A 385 -6.39 9.31 -16.36
N VAL A 386 -7.36 9.90 -15.65
CA VAL A 386 -7.70 9.46 -14.30
C VAL A 386 -8.58 8.23 -14.44
N ASN A 387 -8.13 7.11 -13.89
CA ASN A 387 -8.88 5.87 -13.95
C ASN A 387 -9.88 5.73 -12.78
N ASP A 388 -11.05 5.19 -13.10
CA ASP A 388 -12.13 4.90 -12.16
C ASP A 388 -11.86 3.57 -11.44
N ASP A 389 -10.97 3.60 -10.44
CA ASP A 389 -10.66 2.60 -9.39
C ASP A 389 -10.38 1.12 -9.79
N ASN A 390 -10.87 0.60 -10.91
CA ASN A 390 -10.88 -0.83 -11.21
C ASN A 390 -9.51 -1.38 -11.64
N SER A 391 -8.62 -0.56 -12.22
CA SER A 391 -7.33 -1.05 -12.74
C SER A 391 -6.21 -1.05 -11.72
N TYR A 392 -6.49 -0.67 -10.46
CA TYR A 392 -5.53 -0.79 -9.36
C TYR A 392 -5.29 -2.23 -8.93
N ASN A 393 -5.98 -3.24 -9.46
CA ASN A 393 -5.76 -4.67 -9.14
C ASN A 393 -4.58 -5.31 -9.91
N ASN A 394 -3.51 -4.56 -10.08
CA ASN A 394 -2.28 -5.01 -10.68
C ASN A 394 -1.13 -4.30 -9.95
N ASP A 395 -0.30 -5.08 -9.29
CA ASP A 395 0.88 -4.64 -8.54
C ASP A 395 1.94 -3.94 -9.40
N ASN A 396 1.87 -4.11 -10.73
CA ASN A 396 2.70 -3.48 -11.75
C ASN A 396 2.00 -2.29 -12.46
N PHE A 397 0.86 -1.81 -11.97
CA PHE A 397 0.14 -0.67 -12.56
C PHE A 397 0.40 0.62 -11.79
N PHE A 398 0.73 1.70 -12.49
CA PHE A 398 1.06 3.01 -11.92
C PHE A 398 0.12 4.09 -12.47
N GLN A 399 -0.63 4.73 -11.59
CA GLN A 399 -1.47 5.88 -11.89
C GLN A 399 -0.75 7.16 -11.50
N VAL A 400 -0.21 7.87 -12.49
CA VAL A 400 0.56 9.11 -12.26
C VAL A 400 -0.36 10.29 -11.99
N THR A 401 -1.42 10.44 -12.78
CA THR A 401 -2.35 11.55 -12.58
C THR A 401 -3.22 11.25 -11.38
N THR A 402 -3.01 11.99 -10.29
CA THR A 402 -3.72 11.80 -9.02
C THR A 402 -5.24 11.88 -9.22
N PRO A 403 -6.04 10.89 -8.79
CA PRO A 403 -7.48 10.98 -8.95
C PRO A 403 -8.07 12.18 -8.22
N SER A 404 -9.17 12.74 -8.75
CA SER A 404 -9.77 13.96 -8.20
C SER A 404 -10.26 13.79 -6.76
N SER A 405 -10.67 12.58 -6.37
CA SER A 405 -11.04 12.25 -4.99
C SER A 405 -9.88 12.46 -3.99
N TYR A 406 -8.68 11.99 -4.34
CA TYR A 406 -7.46 12.21 -3.55
C TYR A 406 -7.11 13.69 -3.50
N MET A 407 -7.13 14.36 -4.66
CA MET A 407 -6.83 15.80 -4.74
C MET A 407 -7.78 16.63 -3.88
N TYR A 408 -9.09 16.42 -3.96
CA TYR A 408 -10.05 17.17 -3.18
C TYR A 408 -9.97 16.85 -1.69
N SER A 409 -9.65 15.61 -1.32
CA SER A 409 -9.37 15.25 0.08
C SER A 409 -8.16 16.02 0.62
N ALA A 410 -7.05 16.04 -0.13
CA ALA A 410 -5.83 16.78 0.23
C ALA A 410 -6.10 18.28 0.38
N VAL A 411 -6.80 18.88 -0.60
CA VAL A 411 -7.19 20.30 -0.56
C VAL A 411 -8.10 20.59 0.61
N ASN A 412 -9.06 19.71 0.92
CA ASN A 412 -9.96 19.88 2.05
C ASN A 412 -9.20 19.89 3.39
N ASN A 413 -8.31 18.92 3.59
CA ASN A 413 -7.46 18.84 4.78
C ASN A 413 -6.55 20.07 4.92
N MET A 414 -5.94 20.50 3.80
CA MET A 414 -5.14 21.71 3.74
C MET A 414 -5.97 22.94 4.12
N VAL A 415 -7.19 23.07 3.59
CA VAL A 415 -8.05 24.22 3.88
C VAL A 415 -8.44 24.26 5.36
N GLU A 416 -8.85 23.12 5.93
CA GLU A 416 -9.21 23.02 7.35
C GLU A 416 -8.03 23.35 8.28
N SER A 417 -6.82 22.93 7.91
CA SER A 417 -5.61 23.18 8.70
C SER A 417 -5.11 24.61 8.57
N LYS A 418 -4.90 25.09 7.33
CA LYS A 418 -4.24 26.36 7.04
C LYS A 418 -5.15 27.57 7.26
N PHE A 419 -6.44 27.43 6.95
CA PHE A 419 -7.42 28.50 7.06
C PHE A 419 -8.32 28.34 8.30
N ASN A 420 -7.83 27.66 9.33
CA ASN A 420 -8.48 27.64 10.63
C ASN A 420 -8.66 29.07 11.16
N GLY A 421 -9.89 29.44 11.50
CA GLY A 421 -10.26 30.80 11.91
C GLY A 421 -10.54 31.79 10.77
N TYR A 422 -10.48 31.37 9.50
CA TYR A 422 -10.99 32.13 8.37
C TYR A 422 -12.48 31.84 8.19
N ARG A 423 -13.23 32.82 7.65
CA ARG A 423 -14.54 32.56 7.04
C ARG A 423 -14.34 32.20 5.56
N LEU A 424 -14.94 31.09 5.13
CA LEU A 424 -15.00 30.68 3.74
C LEU A 424 -16.17 31.37 3.03
N ILE A 425 -15.88 32.10 1.96
CA ILE A 425 -16.91 32.77 1.15
C ILE A 425 -16.92 32.16 -0.25
N PHE A 426 -17.96 31.38 -0.54
CA PHE A 426 -18.20 30.85 -1.86
C PHE A 426 -18.79 31.95 -2.75
N ILE A 427 -18.12 32.28 -3.85
CA ILE A 427 -18.58 33.29 -4.80
C ILE A 427 -19.20 32.57 -6.00
N ASN A 428 -20.51 32.75 -6.19
CA ASN A 428 -21.17 32.30 -7.41
C ASN A 428 -21.46 33.47 -8.34
N ASP A 429 -21.60 33.16 -9.62
CA ASP A 429 -22.06 34.13 -10.61
C ASP A 429 -23.13 33.45 -11.48
N PRO A 430 -24.42 33.79 -11.28
CA PRO A 430 -25.52 33.16 -12.01
C PRO A 430 -25.51 33.51 -13.50
N GLU A 431 -24.76 34.53 -13.93
CA GLU A 431 -24.60 34.85 -15.35
C GLU A 431 -23.58 33.95 -16.06
N ILE A 432 -22.80 33.17 -15.31
CA ILE A 432 -21.84 32.22 -15.86
C ILE A 432 -22.51 30.85 -15.94
N GLU A 433 -22.63 30.33 -17.17
CA GLU A 433 -23.31 29.06 -17.45
C GLU A 433 -22.56 27.83 -16.92
N THR A 434 -21.24 27.93 -16.69
CA THR A 434 -20.44 26.78 -16.24
C THR A 434 -20.85 26.33 -14.84
N GLU A 435 -20.92 25.02 -14.63
CA GLU A 435 -21.26 24.44 -13.33
C GLU A 435 -20.19 24.72 -12.26
N ALA A 436 -20.61 24.63 -11.00
CA ALA A 436 -19.71 24.69 -9.86
C ALA A 436 -18.71 23.52 -9.89
N LYS A 437 -17.47 23.78 -9.49
CA LYS A 437 -16.46 22.73 -9.41
C LYS A 437 -16.83 21.69 -8.34
N PRO A 438 -16.58 20.39 -8.58
CA PRO A 438 -16.89 19.35 -7.60
C PRO A 438 -16.26 19.57 -6.22
N LEU A 439 -15.08 20.21 -6.16
CA LEU A 439 -14.41 20.64 -4.92
C LEU A 439 -15.33 21.42 -3.98
N ILE A 440 -16.25 22.23 -4.52
CA ILE A 440 -17.16 23.07 -3.73
C ILE A 440 -18.01 22.24 -2.79
N GLN A 441 -18.46 21.06 -3.22
CA GLN A 441 -19.23 20.16 -2.38
C GLN A 441 -18.40 19.65 -1.18
N HIS A 442 -17.12 19.33 -1.40
CA HIS A 442 -16.21 18.91 -0.35
C HIS A 442 -15.95 20.04 0.66
N LEU A 443 -15.63 21.24 0.18
CA LEU A 443 -15.37 22.39 1.05
C LEU A 443 -16.63 22.82 1.83
N LYS A 444 -17.83 22.70 1.25
CA LYS A 444 -19.09 22.94 1.96
C LYS A 444 -19.33 21.94 3.09
N ALA A 445 -18.69 20.76 3.08
CA ALA A 445 -18.80 19.77 4.15
C ALA A 445 -17.86 20.04 5.35
N THR A 446 -16.90 20.95 5.23
CA THR A 446 -15.92 21.28 6.29
C THR A 446 -16.57 21.84 7.56
N GLY A 447 -15.85 21.80 8.68
CA GLY A 447 -16.27 22.43 9.94
C GLY A 447 -16.17 23.97 9.98
N LEU A 448 -15.59 24.60 8.95
CA LEU A 448 -15.30 26.04 8.94
C LEU A 448 -16.57 26.88 8.79
N THR A 449 -16.55 28.09 9.37
CA THR A 449 -17.58 29.11 9.16
C THR A 449 -17.60 29.47 7.67
N LYS A 450 -18.77 29.36 7.05
CA LYS A 450 -18.90 29.49 5.61
C LYS A 450 -20.19 30.15 5.18
N GLN A 451 -20.16 30.79 4.02
CA GLN A 451 -21.31 31.42 3.40
C GLN A 451 -21.16 31.43 1.89
N THR A 452 -22.28 31.41 1.16
CA THR A 452 -22.31 31.67 -0.28
C THR A 452 -22.86 33.06 -0.52
N ILE A 453 -22.20 33.82 -1.39
CA ILE A 453 -22.67 35.10 -1.91
C ILE A 453 -22.55 35.10 -3.44
N SER A 454 -23.35 35.94 -4.08
CA SER A 454 -23.20 36.26 -5.49
C SER A 454 -22.07 37.27 -5.71
N LEU A 455 -21.55 37.28 -6.94
CA LEU A 455 -20.56 38.27 -7.34
C LEU A 455 -21.10 39.71 -7.26
N ASP A 456 -22.39 39.91 -7.50
CA ASP A 456 -23.02 41.23 -7.37
C ASP A 456 -23.05 41.71 -5.92
N GLU A 457 -23.34 40.82 -4.96
CA GLU A 457 -23.23 41.13 -3.52
C GLU A 457 -21.78 41.42 -3.09
N LEU A 458 -20.78 40.78 -3.73
CA LEU A 458 -19.37 41.09 -3.49
C LEU A 458 -18.98 42.48 -4.01
N ASN A 459 -19.63 42.94 -5.09
CA ASN A 459 -19.38 44.27 -5.66
C ASN A 459 -20.04 45.40 -4.86
N ASP A 460 -21.02 45.10 -4.00
CA ASP A 460 -21.66 46.07 -3.11
C ASP A 460 -21.04 46.00 -1.71
N THR A 461 -20.16 46.95 -1.40
CA THR A 461 -19.34 46.94 -0.17
C THR A 461 -20.15 47.21 1.10
N GLU A 462 -21.28 47.92 1.01
CA GLU A 462 -22.22 48.10 2.12
C GLU A 462 -22.91 46.77 2.45
N ILE A 463 -23.34 46.05 1.42
CA ILE A 463 -23.92 44.71 1.57
C ILE A 463 -22.86 43.73 2.09
N PHE A 464 -21.66 43.73 1.53
CA PHE A 464 -20.56 42.84 1.94
C PHE A 464 -20.20 43.00 3.43
N SER A 465 -19.97 44.23 3.88
CA SER A 465 -19.62 44.51 5.28
C SER A 465 -20.76 44.18 6.26
N THR A 466 -22.02 44.26 5.80
CA THR A 466 -23.19 43.82 6.58
C THR A 466 -23.26 42.29 6.68
N ILE A 467 -22.86 41.57 5.62
CA ILE A 467 -22.88 40.11 5.57
C ILE A 467 -21.74 39.50 6.40
N ILE A 468 -20.57 40.16 6.45
CA ILE A 468 -19.36 39.66 7.12
C ILE A 468 -18.82 40.67 8.15
N PRO A 469 -19.59 41.07 9.19
CA PRO A 469 -19.24 42.22 10.00
C PRO A 469 -18.07 42.00 10.99
N ASN A 470 -17.79 40.75 11.37
CA ASN A 470 -16.87 40.44 12.49
C ASN A 470 -15.66 39.60 12.09
N ASP A 471 -15.66 38.99 10.91
CA ASP A 471 -14.59 38.09 10.48
C ASP A 471 -13.59 38.85 9.63
N LYS A 472 -12.42 39.12 10.21
CA LYS A 472 -11.36 39.87 9.52
C LYS A 472 -10.54 39.04 8.55
N LYS A 473 -10.61 37.70 8.61
CA LYS A 473 -9.84 36.79 7.76
C LYS A 473 -10.79 36.01 6.87
N ILE A 474 -10.67 36.21 5.56
CA ILE A 474 -11.63 35.68 4.58
C ILE A 474 -10.87 34.88 3.53
N LEU A 475 -11.30 33.64 3.31
CA LEU A 475 -10.90 32.84 2.15
C LEU A 475 -12.04 32.84 1.14
N PHE A 476 -11.83 33.50 0.01
CA PHE A 476 -12.75 33.45 -1.11
C PHE A 476 -12.54 32.18 -1.93
N VAL A 477 -13.64 31.53 -2.30
CA VAL A 477 -13.66 30.30 -3.09
C VAL A 477 -14.66 30.49 -4.23
N PRO A 478 -14.22 30.84 -5.45
CA PRO A 478 -15.11 30.94 -6.60
C PRO A 478 -15.76 29.59 -6.86
N GLU A 479 -17.07 29.51 -7.06
CA GLU A 479 -17.71 28.23 -7.39
C GLU A 479 -17.30 27.74 -8.78
N GLN A 480 -16.98 28.67 -9.68
CA GLN A 480 -16.62 28.43 -11.08
C GLN A 480 -15.15 28.79 -11.33
N SER A 481 -14.50 28.12 -12.29
CA SER A 481 -13.07 28.33 -12.58
C SER A 481 -12.78 29.01 -13.92
N SER A 482 -13.83 29.36 -14.68
CA SER A 482 -13.68 29.89 -16.03
C SER A 482 -12.88 31.19 -16.06
N THR A 483 -12.27 31.50 -17.22
CA THR A 483 -11.59 32.78 -17.45
C THR A 483 -12.52 33.98 -17.27
N THR A 484 -13.80 33.82 -17.63
CA THR A 484 -14.85 34.82 -17.38
C THR A 484 -15.00 35.09 -15.88
N MET A 485 -15.12 34.03 -15.07
CA MET A 485 -15.20 34.17 -13.61
C MET A 485 -13.95 34.89 -13.06
N LEU A 486 -12.75 34.45 -13.45
CA LEU A 486 -11.50 35.07 -13.01
C LEU A 486 -11.45 36.57 -13.34
N THR A 487 -11.86 36.94 -14.56
CA THR A 487 -11.88 38.35 -15.00
C THR A 487 -12.83 39.20 -14.15
N ARG A 488 -14.00 38.67 -13.83
CA ARG A 488 -15.01 39.38 -13.03
C ARG A 488 -14.61 39.47 -11.57
N ILE A 489 -14.06 38.42 -10.98
CA ILE A 489 -13.50 38.43 -9.63
C ILE A 489 -12.38 39.45 -9.48
N LYS A 490 -11.48 39.52 -10.47
CA LYS A 490 -10.40 40.53 -10.48
C LYS A 490 -10.95 41.96 -10.39
N LYS A 491 -12.07 42.24 -11.06
CA LYS A 491 -12.75 43.54 -10.98
C LYS A 491 -13.36 43.77 -9.59
N ALA A 492 -14.06 42.77 -9.04
CA ALA A 492 -14.69 42.84 -7.72
C ALA A 492 -13.66 43.07 -6.60
N PHE A 493 -12.58 42.29 -6.58
CA PHE A 493 -11.50 42.43 -5.60
C PHE A 493 -10.81 43.79 -5.66
N ALA A 494 -10.68 44.39 -6.84
CA ALA A 494 -10.08 45.71 -6.97
C ALA A 494 -10.91 46.78 -6.25
N HIS A 495 -12.24 46.66 -6.27
CA HIS A 495 -13.15 47.53 -5.53
C HIS A 495 -13.15 47.21 -4.03
N LEU A 496 -13.32 45.94 -3.68
CA LEU A 496 -13.37 45.47 -2.29
C LEU A 496 -12.11 45.86 -1.50
N SER A 497 -10.92 45.61 -2.07
CA SER A 497 -9.65 45.95 -1.41
C SER A 497 -9.44 47.46 -1.19
N ALA A 498 -10.14 48.32 -1.96
CA ALA A 498 -10.06 49.76 -1.80
C ALA A 498 -11.01 50.28 -0.72
N GLU A 499 -12.23 49.75 -0.66
CA GLU A 499 -13.28 50.22 0.26
C GLU A 499 -13.25 49.54 1.63
N CYS A 500 -12.73 48.31 1.72
CA CYS A 500 -12.70 47.49 2.93
C CYS A 500 -11.26 47.03 3.26
N PRO A 501 -10.31 47.93 3.53
CA PRO A 501 -8.90 47.57 3.75
C PRO A 501 -8.62 46.85 5.08
N GLU A 502 -9.60 46.80 6.00
CA GLU A 502 -9.47 46.20 7.32
C GLU A 502 -9.56 44.67 7.35
N TYR A 503 -10.00 44.06 6.24
CA TYR A 503 -10.06 42.62 6.07
C TYR A 503 -8.80 42.10 5.40
N GLU A 504 -8.40 40.90 5.79
CA GLU A 504 -7.37 40.09 5.20
C GLU A 504 -8.02 39.10 4.23
N TYR A 505 -7.70 39.24 2.95
CA TYR A 505 -8.30 38.47 1.87
C TYR A 505 -7.30 37.47 1.33
N SER A 506 -7.72 36.21 1.23
CA SER A 506 -7.05 35.17 0.46
C SER A 506 -8.02 34.60 -0.57
N LEU A 507 -7.49 34.06 -1.66
CA LEU A 507 -8.29 33.48 -2.75
C LEU A 507 -7.84 32.05 -3.02
N LEU A 508 -8.76 31.09 -3.00
CA LEU A 508 -8.51 29.74 -3.48
C LEU A 508 -8.82 29.67 -4.98
N GLY A 509 -7.78 29.51 -5.79
CA GLY A 509 -7.85 29.36 -7.24
C GLY A 509 -7.80 27.89 -7.70
N TYR A 510 -7.91 27.71 -9.02
CA TYR A 510 -8.02 26.41 -9.67
C TYR A 510 -6.80 26.08 -10.54
N PRO A 511 -6.47 24.79 -10.77
CA PRO A 511 -5.28 24.39 -11.52
C PRO A 511 -5.12 25.10 -12.89
N GLU A 512 -6.21 25.26 -13.63
CA GLU A 512 -6.23 25.93 -14.93
C GLU A 512 -5.78 27.40 -14.88
N TRP A 513 -5.83 28.06 -13.71
CA TRP A 513 -5.40 29.45 -13.57
C TRP A 513 -3.89 29.63 -13.69
N LEU A 514 -3.11 28.56 -13.49
CA LEU A 514 -1.66 28.57 -13.74
C LEU A 514 -1.34 28.77 -15.23
N ASN A 515 -2.29 28.57 -16.14
CA ASN A 515 -2.12 28.91 -17.56
C ASN A 515 -2.31 30.39 -17.86
N TYR A 516 -2.81 31.17 -16.91
CA TYR A 516 -3.16 32.58 -17.09
C TYR A 516 -2.16 33.49 -16.38
N MET A 517 -0.86 33.31 -16.63
CA MET A 517 0.21 34.08 -15.98
C MET A 517 0.13 35.59 -16.22
N SER A 518 -0.62 36.06 -17.23
CA SER A 518 -0.98 37.49 -17.36
C SER A 518 -1.79 38.04 -16.18
N SER A 519 -2.38 37.15 -15.37
CA SER A 519 -3.10 37.46 -14.13
C SER A 519 -2.26 37.27 -12.87
N GLU A 520 -0.98 36.87 -12.96
CA GLU A 520 -0.07 36.73 -11.82
C GLU A 520 -0.02 37.99 -10.91
N PRO A 521 0.02 39.22 -11.44
CA PRO A 521 -0.05 40.42 -10.58
C PRO A 521 -1.34 40.50 -9.74
N PHE A 522 -2.45 39.98 -10.26
CA PHE A 522 -3.69 39.88 -9.51
C PHE A 522 -3.62 38.78 -8.45
N PHE A 523 -3.02 37.63 -8.78
CA PHE A 523 -2.86 36.52 -7.84
C PHE A 523 -2.05 36.96 -6.61
N HIS A 524 -0.97 37.71 -6.79
CA HIS A 524 -0.21 38.30 -5.68
C HIS A 524 -1.05 39.29 -4.87
N LYS A 525 -1.75 40.23 -5.54
CA LYS A 525 -2.58 41.23 -4.85
C LYS A 525 -3.69 40.60 -4.00
N SER A 526 -4.18 39.43 -4.39
CA SER A 526 -5.30 38.74 -3.73
C SER A 526 -4.87 37.57 -2.83
N ASP A 527 -3.57 37.44 -2.53
CA ASP A 527 -3.02 36.35 -1.70
C ASP A 527 -3.56 34.98 -2.15
N THR A 528 -3.32 34.67 -3.42
CA THR A 528 -3.97 33.53 -4.08
C THR A 528 -3.22 32.23 -3.84
N TYR A 529 -3.97 31.18 -3.50
CA TYR A 529 -3.52 29.81 -3.39
C TYR A 529 -4.15 28.99 -4.51
N VAL A 530 -3.33 28.38 -5.37
CA VAL A 530 -3.78 27.51 -6.46
C VAL A 530 -3.30 26.10 -6.18
N TYR A 531 -4.24 25.18 -5.96
CA TYR A 531 -3.90 23.76 -5.88
C TYR A 531 -3.66 23.19 -7.28
N SER A 532 -2.75 22.24 -7.43
CA SER A 532 -2.45 21.63 -8.73
C SER A 532 -1.76 20.26 -8.57
N ARG A 533 -1.89 19.41 -9.58
CA ARG A 533 -1.10 18.18 -9.71
C ARG A 533 0.31 18.45 -10.25
N TYR A 534 0.49 19.58 -10.92
CA TYR A 534 1.73 19.94 -11.62
C TYR A 534 2.02 21.43 -11.43
N THR A 535 3.29 21.81 -11.33
CA THR A 535 3.67 23.22 -11.30
C THR A 535 5.15 23.41 -11.61
N ILE A 536 5.45 24.36 -12.50
CA ILE A 536 6.82 24.78 -12.84
C ILE A 536 7.31 25.91 -11.90
N ALA A 537 6.46 26.39 -10.98
CA ALA A 537 6.74 27.59 -10.20
C ALA A 537 8.01 27.51 -9.34
N GLY A 538 8.46 26.31 -8.96
CA GLY A 538 9.62 26.08 -8.10
C GLY A 538 10.97 25.89 -8.81
N ASP A 539 10.98 25.54 -10.10
CA ASP A 539 12.22 25.27 -10.86
C ASP A 539 12.16 25.82 -12.29
N LYS A 540 11.94 27.13 -12.38
CA LYS A 540 11.78 27.83 -13.67
C LYS A 540 13.04 27.78 -14.52
N GLU A 541 14.23 27.72 -13.91
CA GLU A 541 15.50 27.71 -14.65
C GLU A 541 15.76 26.36 -15.30
N THR A 542 15.57 25.23 -14.58
CA THR A 542 15.69 23.91 -15.18
C THR A 542 14.62 23.67 -16.23
N ALA A 543 13.38 24.11 -15.99
CA ALA A 543 12.31 24.06 -16.99
C ALA A 543 12.66 24.84 -18.26
N LYS A 544 13.22 26.05 -18.10
CA LYS A 544 13.67 26.89 -19.22
C LYS A 544 14.79 26.20 -20.00
N LYS A 545 15.80 25.66 -19.31
CA LYS A 545 16.90 24.92 -19.94
C LYS A 545 16.37 23.73 -20.74
N LEU A 546 15.45 22.94 -20.17
CA LEU A 546 14.86 21.79 -20.86
C LEU A 546 14.06 22.22 -22.10
N ASN A 547 13.42 23.39 -22.08
CA ASN A 547 12.75 23.95 -23.26
C ASN A 547 13.74 24.44 -24.33
N GLU A 548 14.89 25.00 -23.92
CA GLU A 548 15.99 25.36 -24.83
C GLU A 548 16.58 24.10 -25.49
N ASP A 549 16.80 23.03 -24.71
CA ASP A 549 17.28 21.74 -25.22
C ASP A 549 16.25 21.10 -26.17
N PHE A 550 14.96 21.18 -25.82
CA PHE A 550 13.87 20.72 -26.68
C PHE A 550 13.87 21.46 -28.03
N GLU A 551 13.97 22.80 -28.02
CA GLU A 551 14.03 23.59 -29.25
C GLU A 551 15.29 23.25 -30.07
N TYR A 552 16.44 23.08 -29.41
CA TYR A 552 17.69 22.71 -30.06
C TYR A 552 17.57 21.38 -30.83
N TRP A 553 17.03 20.34 -30.18
CA TRP A 553 16.93 19.01 -30.78
C TRP A 553 15.79 18.86 -31.78
N TYR A 554 14.68 19.57 -31.59
CA TYR A 554 13.45 19.35 -32.37
C TYR A 554 13.06 20.54 -33.27
N GLY A 555 13.81 21.63 -33.24
CA GLY A 555 13.65 22.79 -34.12
C GLY A 555 12.39 23.62 -33.88
N LYS A 556 11.66 23.37 -32.79
CA LYS A 556 10.49 24.13 -32.36
C LYS A 556 10.34 24.11 -30.85
N GLN A 557 9.77 25.17 -30.29
CA GLN A 557 9.35 25.21 -28.89
C GLN A 557 8.22 24.19 -28.63
N PRO A 558 8.13 23.64 -27.40
CA PRO A 558 7.03 22.75 -27.03
C PRO A 558 5.70 23.50 -27.01
N LEU A 559 4.60 22.76 -27.20
CA LEU A 559 3.26 23.31 -27.12
C LEU A 559 2.95 23.78 -25.69
N ASN A 560 2.43 25.01 -25.59
CA ASN A 560 1.99 25.56 -24.31
C ASN A 560 0.79 24.76 -23.77
N SER A 561 0.98 24.11 -22.63
CA SER A 561 0.02 23.20 -22.00
C SER A 561 0.30 23.07 -20.49
N MET A 562 -0.68 22.58 -19.73
CA MET A 562 -0.50 22.20 -18.33
C MET A 562 -1.08 20.80 -18.10
N PRO A 563 -0.26 19.81 -17.66
CA PRO A 563 1.19 19.92 -17.53
C PRO A 563 1.87 20.22 -18.87
N GLN A 564 3.09 20.75 -18.85
CA GLN A 564 3.86 20.95 -20.08
C GLN A 564 4.40 19.59 -20.53
N MET A 565 3.93 19.07 -21.65
CA MET A 565 4.08 17.64 -21.98
C MET A 565 5.52 17.16 -22.08
N ASN A 566 6.43 17.94 -22.66
CA ASN A 566 7.86 17.59 -22.72
C ASN A 566 8.51 17.48 -21.34
N ILE A 567 8.17 18.37 -20.40
CA ILE A 567 8.66 18.28 -19.02
C ILE A 567 8.03 17.06 -18.33
N PHE A 568 6.77 16.73 -18.65
CA PHE A 568 6.06 15.62 -18.03
C PHE A 568 6.67 14.28 -18.43
N GLY A 569 6.94 14.10 -19.73
CA GLY A 569 7.66 12.92 -20.22
C GLY A 569 9.07 12.81 -19.64
N TYR A 570 9.78 13.95 -19.51
CA TYR A 570 11.11 13.99 -18.92
C TYR A 570 11.10 13.57 -17.44
N ASP A 571 10.26 14.18 -16.61
CA ASP A 571 10.17 13.89 -15.17
C ASP A 571 9.85 12.41 -14.91
N LEU A 572 8.87 11.85 -15.64
CA LEU A 572 8.45 10.46 -15.44
C LEU A 572 9.51 9.47 -15.91
N ALA A 573 10.09 9.67 -17.09
CA ALA A 573 11.14 8.79 -17.58
C ALA A 573 12.33 8.77 -16.62
N LYS A 574 12.76 9.95 -16.14
CA LYS A 574 13.84 10.07 -15.16
C LYS A 574 13.56 9.27 -13.89
N TYR A 575 12.37 9.47 -13.30
CA TYR A 575 11.96 8.76 -12.09
C TYR A 575 12.00 7.24 -12.26
N PHE A 576 11.38 6.71 -13.32
CA PHE A 576 11.29 5.26 -13.49
C PHE A 576 12.64 4.64 -13.89
N ILE A 577 13.47 5.33 -14.68
CA ILE A 577 14.84 4.89 -14.98
C ILE A 577 15.66 4.82 -13.69
N ASP A 578 15.61 5.87 -12.85
CA ASP A 578 16.31 5.89 -11.56
C ASP A 578 15.81 4.81 -10.62
N ALA A 579 14.49 4.59 -10.54
CA ALA A 579 13.91 3.55 -9.69
C ALA A 579 14.36 2.13 -10.09
N ILE A 580 14.43 1.84 -11.40
CA ILE A 580 14.97 0.56 -11.89
C ILE A 580 16.44 0.41 -11.49
N ARG A 581 17.24 1.46 -11.70
CA ARG A 581 18.69 1.44 -11.39
C ARG A 581 18.99 1.29 -9.90
N GLN A 582 18.14 1.82 -9.03
CA GLN A 582 18.44 1.91 -7.61
C GLN A 582 17.86 0.76 -6.80
N ASN A 583 16.68 0.24 -7.18
CA ASN A 583 15.92 -0.70 -6.35
C ASN A 583 15.33 -1.89 -7.14
N ASN A 584 15.83 -2.18 -8.35
CA ASN A 584 15.40 -3.34 -9.17
C ASN A 584 13.87 -3.44 -9.32
N LYS A 585 13.22 -2.32 -9.66
CA LYS A 585 11.75 -2.20 -9.78
C LYS A 585 10.98 -2.40 -8.46
N ASP A 586 11.64 -2.37 -7.30
CA ASP A 586 10.93 -2.32 -6.02
C ASP A 586 10.45 -0.89 -5.74
N PHE A 587 9.14 -0.70 -5.87
CA PHE A 587 8.45 0.56 -5.56
C PHE A 587 7.78 0.54 -4.18
N ASN A 588 7.94 -0.53 -3.39
CA ASN A 588 7.35 -0.63 -2.03
C ASN A 588 8.07 0.21 -0.99
N THR A 589 9.35 0.51 -1.24
CA THR A 589 10.15 1.36 -0.36
C THR A 589 9.85 2.83 -0.69
N SER A 590 8.94 3.43 0.09
CA SER A 590 8.66 4.87 -0.07
C SER A 590 9.91 5.68 0.28
N ALA A 591 10.52 6.29 -0.75
CA ALA A 591 11.58 7.28 -0.58
C ALA A 591 11.01 8.68 -0.23
N GLY A 592 9.69 8.78 0.01
CA GLY A 592 8.97 10.04 0.00
C GLY A 592 8.80 10.61 -1.42
N CYS A 593 8.33 11.85 -1.51
CA CYS A 593 8.20 12.55 -2.80
C CYS A 593 9.55 12.70 -3.50
N VAL A 594 9.65 12.19 -4.73
CA VAL A 594 10.73 12.52 -5.65
C VAL A 594 10.29 13.72 -6.49
N GLU A 595 10.96 14.85 -6.30
CA GLU A 595 10.65 16.10 -7.01
C GLU A 595 11.33 16.15 -8.39
N GLY A 596 10.50 16.17 -9.43
CA GLY A 596 10.89 16.59 -10.78
C GLY A 596 10.67 18.09 -11.01
N ILE A 597 10.88 18.53 -12.25
CA ILE A 597 10.80 19.95 -12.65
C ILE A 597 9.36 20.48 -12.48
N GLN A 598 8.35 19.70 -12.86
CA GLN A 598 6.94 20.08 -12.68
C GLN A 598 6.11 19.10 -11.86
N THR A 599 6.58 17.86 -11.73
CA THR A 599 5.83 16.76 -11.10
C THR A 599 6.55 16.29 -9.85
N CYS A 600 5.82 16.12 -8.75
CA CYS A 600 6.29 15.34 -7.61
C CYS A 600 5.71 13.94 -7.75
N ILE A 601 6.54 12.93 -7.56
CA ILE A 601 6.17 11.53 -7.67
C ILE A 601 6.29 10.91 -6.28
N ASP A 602 5.14 10.76 -5.62
CA ASP A 602 4.97 10.04 -4.35
C ASP A 602 3.98 8.90 -4.58
N PHE A 603 4.49 7.80 -5.12
CA PHE A 603 3.68 6.61 -5.39
C PHE A 603 3.36 5.87 -4.09
N LYS A 604 2.08 5.89 -3.71
CA LYS A 604 1.56 5.08 -2.61
C LYS A 604 0.89 3.83 -3.18
N ARG A 605 1.27 2.66 -2.66
CA ARG A 605 0.62 1.40 -3.03
C ARG A 605 -0.81 1.39 -2.50
N VAL A 606 -1.75 0.98 -3.35
CA VAL A 606 -3.19 1.00 -3.08
C VAL A 606 -3.62 -0.13 -2.15
N SER A 607 -3.05 -1.32 -2.34
CA SER A 607 -3.22 -2.50 -1.47
C SER A 607 -2.08 -3.48 -1.66
N ASN A 608 -1.98 -4.54 -0.85
CA ASN A 608 -0.91 -5.55 -0.98
C ASN A 608 -0.77 -6.13 -2.42
N TRP A 609 -1.87 -6.35 -3.13
CA TRP A 609 -1.86 -6.86 -4.52
C TRP A 609 -2.23 -5.79 -5.55
N GLY A 610 -2.35 -4.55 -5.09
CA GLY A 610 -2.73 -3.42 -5.91
C GLY A 610 -1.54 -2.63 -6.39
N GLY A 611 -1.76 -1.84 -7.44
CA GLY A 611 -0.75 -0.96 -8.03
C GLY A 611 -0.49 0.28 -7.20
N PHE A 612 0.05 1.29 -7.84
CA PHE A 612 0.47 2.54 -7.23
C PHE A 612 -0.33 3.72 -7.73
N VAL A 613 -0.62 4.66 -6.85
CA VAL A 613 -1.22 5.96 -7.17
C VAL A 613 -0.29 7.04 -6.69
N ASN A 614 0.05 7.99 -7.56
CA ASN A 614 0.75 9.18 -7.14
C ASN A 614 -0.21 10.06 -6.34
N THR A 615 0.13 10.36 -5.09
CA THR A 615 -0.72 11.18 -4.21
C THR A 615 -0.30 12.63 -4.11
N ALA A 616 0.85 12.98 -4.69
CA ALA A 616 1.41 14.31 -4.59
C ALA A 616 0.49 15.39 -5.14
N ILE A 617 0.11 16.34 -4.29
CA ILE A 617 -0.62 17.55 -4.68
C ILE A 617 0.17 18.77 -4.27
N PHE A 618 0.29 19.73 -5.18
CA PHE A 618 0.89 21.02 -4.92
C PHE A 618 -0.13 22.06 -4.49
N LEU A 619 0.33 22.97 -3.65
CA LEU A 619 -0.27 24.27 -3.40
C LEU A 619 0.74 25.34 -3.83
N VAL A 620 0.37 26.12 -4.84
CA VAL A 620 1.13 27.28 -5.33
C VAL A 620 0.54 28.53 -4.70
N HIS A 621 1.33 29.25 -3.91
CA HIS A 621 0.92 30.44 -3.20
C HIS A 621 1.57 31.68 -3.80
N PHE A 622 0.75 32.58 -4.33
CA PHE A 622 1.14 33.89 -4.83
C PHE A 622 0.96 34.91 -3.71
N SER A 623 2.03 35.21 -3.00
CA SER A 623 2.02 36.10 -1.83
C SER A 623 1.98 37.58 -2.22
N PRO A 624 1.41 38.47 -1.40
CA PRO A 624 1.39 39.92 -1.65
C PRO A 624 2.76 40.59 -1.77
N ASP A 625 3.83 39.96 -1.30
CA ASP A 625 5.21 40.44 -1.44
C ASP A 625 5.85 40.09 -2.80
N ASN A 626 5.06 39.52 -3.73
CA ASN A 626 5.48 39.00 -5.03
C ASN A 626 6.34 37.72 -4.98
N SER A 627 6.39 37.04 -3.83
CA SER A 627 6.94 35.69 -3.77
C SER A 627 5.94 34.66 -4.27
N VAL A 628 6.46 33.59 -4.89
CA VAL A 628 5.68 32.41 -5.28
C VAL A 628 6.24 31.22 -4.52
N GLU A 629 5.47 30.68 -3.59
CA GLU A 629 5.84 29.50 -2.83
C GLU A 629 5.14 28.27 -3.42
N ARG A 630 5.86 27.15 -3.48
CA ARG A 630 5.33 25.84 -3.85
C ARG A 630 5.47 24.92 -2.65
N THR A 631 4.37 24.32 -2.23
CA THR A 631 4.36 23.33 -1.15
C THR A 631 3.63 22.07 -1.60
N ILE A 632 4.07 20.91 -1.12
CA ILE A 632 3.38 19.63 -1.31
C ILE A 632 2.45 19.44 -0.11
N ILE A 633 1.17 19.19 -0.36
CA ILE A 633 0.12 19.12 0.66
C ILE A 633 -0.42 17.70 0.90
N GLU A 634 0.07 16.71 0.16
CA GLU A 634 -0.22 15.27 0.32
C GLU A 634 0.90 14.40 -0.24
#